data_AF-A0A415G3M0-F1
#
_entry.id   AF-A0A415G3M0-F1
#
_cell.length_a   1.000
_cell.length_b   1.000
_cell.length_c   1.000
_cell.angle_alpha   90.00
_cell.angle_beta   90.00
_cell.angle_gamma   90.00
#
_symmetry.space_group_name_H-M   'P 1'
#
loop_
_entity.id
_entity.type
_entity.pdbx_description
1 polymer ?
#
loop_
_entity_poly.entity_id
_entity_poly.type
_entity_poly.pdbx_seq_one_letter_code
_entity_poly.pdbx_strand_id
1 'polypeptide(L)' 'MFELFNGVSDGELKGIYKDILKSEKDGLRPKSLDSYAKKLQKICKFEVFSQSIDFTKELFYKEIAKRYFAE' A
#
# COMPACT_ATOMS: atom_id res chain seq x y z
N MET A 1 6.03 -13.69 3.64
CA MET A 1 4.92 -12.70 3.53
C MET A 1 5.48 -11.51 2.77
N PHE A 2 4.73 -10.84 1.89
CA PHE A 2 5.27 -9.79 1.01
C PHE A 2 5.84 -8.59 1.80
N GLU A 3 7.17 -8.44 1.81
CA GLU A 3 7.85 -7.32 2.49
C GLU A 3 8.00 -6.09 1.56
N LEU A 4 6.89 -5.61 1.01
CA LEU A 4 6.88 -4.51 0.02
C LEU A 4 7.40 -3.18 0.55
N PHE A 5 7.21 -2.94 1.85
CA PHE A 5 7.46 -1.66 2.49
C PHE A 5 8.64 -1.70 3.47
N ASN A 6 9.33 -2.85 3.63
CA ASN A 6 10.39 -3.04 4.62
C ASN A 6 11.54 -2.02 4.47
N GLY A 7 11.91 -1.66 3.24
CA GLY A 7 12.94 -0.63 2.97
C GLY A 7 12.45 0.82 2.90
N VAL A 8 11.15 1.08 3.13
CA VAL A 8 10.57 2.42 3.01
C VAL A 8 10.76 3.18 4.32
N SER A 9 11.22 4.43 4.23
CA SER A 9 11.43 5.27 5.40
C SER A 9 10.11 5.70 6.05
N ASP A 10 10.14 6.01 7.34
CA ASP A 10 8.96 6.51 8.08
C ASP A 10 8.35 7.77 7.46
N GLY A 11 9.19 8.65 6.91
CA GLY A 11 8.75 9.84 6.19
C GLY A 11 7.95 9.50 4.93
N GLU A 12 8.43 8.51 4.16
CA GLU A 12 7.73 8.01 2.98
C GLU A 12 6.45 7.24 3.33
N LEU A 13 6.46 6.41 4.38
CA LEU A 13 5.26 5.72 4.87
C LEU A 13 4.18 6.72 5.28
N LYS A 14 4.55 7.79 5.98
CA LYS A 14 3.65 8.90 6.32
C LYS A 14 3.12 9.60 5.07
N GLY A 15 3.95 9.75 4.04
CA GLY A 15 3.54 10.29 2.74
C GLY A 15 2.49 9.43 2.05
N ILE A 16 2.74 8.12 1.99
CA ILE A 16 1.81 7.12 1.44
C ILE A 16 0.48 7.15 2.21
N TYR A 17 0.52 7.16 3.54
CA TYR A 17 -0.69 7.22 4.36
C TYR A 17 -1.54 8.47 4.09
N LYS A 18 -0.90 9.64 3.97
CA LYS A 18 -1.61 10.89 3.62
C LYS A 18 -2.27 10.83 2.25
N ASP A 19 -1.59 10.23 1.26
CA ASP A 19 -2.13 10.04 -0.09
C ASP A 19 -3.33 9.09 -0.08
N ILE A 20 -3.27 8.00 0.71
CA ILE A 20 -4.41 7.09 0.93
C ILE A 20 -5.62 7.84 1.47
N LEU A 21 -5.46 8.56 2.59
CA LEU A 21 -6.56 9.29 3.21
C LEU A 21 -7.18 10.35 2.26
N LYS A 22 -6.33 11.09 1.55
CA LYS A 22 -6.79 12.11 0.60
C LYS A 22 -7.56 11.46 -0.55
N SER A 23 -7.02 10.40 -1.12
CA SER A 23 -7.62 9.72 -2.26
C SER A 23 -8.98 9.11 -1.89
N GLU A 24 -9.09 8.48 -0.72
CA GLU A 24 -10.37 7.95 -0.23
C GLU A 24 -11.42 9.05 -0.04
N LYS A 25 -11.03 10.20 0.53
CA LYS A 25 -11.92 11.34 0.68
C LYS A 25 -12.43 11.87 -0.67
N ASP A 26 -11.57 11.86 -1.67
CA ASP A 26 -11.87 12.33 -3.03
C ASP A 26 -12.57 11.24 -3.89
N GLY A 27 -12.79 10.03 -3.36
CA GLY A 27 -13.33 8.89 -4.12
C GLY A 27 -12.38 8.38 -5.21
N LEU A 28 -11.09 8.66 -5.07
CA LEU A 28 -10.03 8.31 -6.01
C LEU A 28 -9.14 7.20 -5.44
N ARG A 29 -8.34 6.59 -6.33
CA ARG A 29 -7.31 5.63 -5.90
C ARG A 29 -6.02 6.36 -5.48
N PRO A 30 -5.30 5.86 -4.46
CA PRO A 30 -4.02 6.39 -4.05
C PRO A 30 -2.92 6.11 -5.07
N LYS A 31 -2.40 7.17 -5.69
CA LYS A 31 -1.35 7.06 -6.71
C LYS A 31 -0.01 6.58 -6.14
N SER A 32 0.23 6.85 -4.86
CA SER A 32 1.42 6.38 -4.15
C SER A 32 1.51 4.84 -4.10
N LEU A 33 0.37 4.13 -4.20
CA LEU A 33 0.32 2.67 -4.22
C LEU A 33 0.50 2.07 -5.61
N ASP A 34 0.36 2.85 -6.70
CA ASP A 34 0.34 2.32 -8.08
C ASP A 34 1.60 1.49 -8.40
N SER A 35 2.78 1.95 -7.99
CA SER A 35 4.05 1.25 -8.24
C SER A 35 4.15 -0.09 -7.50
N TYR A 36 3.62 -0.17 -6.28
CA TYR A 36 3.59 -1.40 -5.48
C TYR A 36 2.52 -2.36 -5.99
N ALA A 37 1.34 -1.84 -6.32
CA ALA A 37 0.24 -2.61 -6.89
C ALA A 37 0.61 -3.20 -8.26
N LYS A 38 1.35 -2.50 -9.11
CA LYS A 38 1.85 -3.05 -10.38
C LYS A 38 2.80 -4.23 -10.17
N LYS A 39 3.63 -4.20 -9.12
CA LYS A 39 4.49 -5.35 -8.76
C LYS A 39 3.64 -6.53 -8.31
N LEU A 40 2.68 -6.28 -7.41
CA LEU A 40 1.79 -7.33 -6.91
C LEU A 40 0.88 -7.91 -7.99
N GLN A 41 0.37 -7.09 -8.91
CA GLN A 41 -0.45 -7.56 -10.02
C GLN A 41 0.28 -8.63 -10.83
N LYS A 42 1.57 -8.43 -11.10
CA LYS A 42 2.39 -9.39 -11.83
C LYS A 42 2.66 -10.66 -11.04
N ILE A 43 2.90 -10.55 -9.74
CA ILE A 43 3.24 -11.69 -8.88
C ILE A 43 1.99 -12.54 -8.58
N CYS A 44 0.90 -11.89 -8.16
CA CYS A 44 -0.35 -12.55 -7.78
C CYS A 44 -1.27 -12.84 -8.98
N LYS A 45 -0.92 -12.34 -10.18
CA LYS A 45 -1.71 -12.47 -11.40
C LYS A 45 -3.16 -11.98 -11.23
N PHE A 46 -3.34 -10.87 -10.52
CA PHE A 46 -4.67 -10.27 -10.37
C PHE A 46 -5.21 -9.84 -11.74
N GLU A 47 -6.44 -10.26 -12.04
CA GLU A 47 -7.12 -9.95 -13.31
C GLU A 47 -7.45 -8.45 -13.41
N VAL A 48 -7.78 -7.83 -12.26
CA VAL A 48 -8.14 -6.41 -12.19
C VAL A 48 -7.14 -5.65 -11.35
N PHE A 49 -6.72 -4.48 -11.82
CA PHE A 49 -5.74 -3.64 -11.11
C PHE A 49 -6.23 -3.16 -9.74
N SER A 50 -7.54 -2.94 -9.57
CA SER A 50 -8.14 -2.56 -8.28
C SER A 50 -7.87 -3.59 -7.19
N GLN A 51 -7.95 -4.88 -7.50
CA GLN A 51 -7.61 -5.96 -6.55
C GLN A 51 -6.16 -5.86 -6.08
N SER A 52 -5.25 -5.46 -6.98
CA SER A 52 -3.85 -5.26 -6.64
C SER A 52 -3.65 -4.04 -5.73
N ILE A 53 -4.42 -2.97 -5.94
CA ILE A 53 -4.42 -1.76 -5.11
C ILE A 53 -4.95 -2.08 -3.71
N ASP A 54 -6.08 -2.76 -3.62
CA ASP A 54 -6.70 -3.14 -2.35
C ASP A 54 -5.77 -4.05 -1.54
N PHE A 55 -5.16 -5.04 -2.20
CA PHE A 55 -4.19 -5.92 -1.55
C PHE A 55 -2.92 -5.18 -1.12
N THR A 56 -2.43 -4.25 -1.94
CA THR A 56 -1.29 -3.39 -1.56
C THR A 56 -1.60 -2.56 -0.33
N LYS A 57 -2.81 -2.00 -0.26
CA LYS A 57 -3.26 -1.19 0.87
C LYS A 57 -3.38 -2.02 2.16
N GLU A 58 -3.86 -3.25 2.06
CA GLU A 58 -3.86 -4.19 3.19
C GLU A 58 -2.43 -4.45 3.70
N LEU A 59 -1.49 -4.72 2.78
CA LEU A 59 -0.09 -4.94 3.14
C LEU A 59 0.57 -3.69 3.73
N PHE A 60 0.20 -2.50 3.24
CA PHE A 60 0.65 -1.24 3.82
C PHE A 60 0.22 -1.13 5.30
N TYR A 61 -1.06 -1.37 5.60
CA TYR A 61 -1.54 -1.30 6.98
C TYR A 61 -0.95 -2.39 7.87
N LYS A 62 -0.69 -3.58 7.34
CA LYS A 62 0.04 -4.64 8.07
C LYS A 62 1.47 -4.22 8.42
N GLU A 63 2.17 -3.54 7.51
CA GLU A 63 3.50 -2.99 7.81
C GLU A 63 3.44 -1.92 8.91
N ILE A 64 2.46 -1.01 8.85
CA ILE A 64 2.26 0.01 9.89
C ILE A 64 1.95 -0.65 11.24
N ALA A 65 1.05 -1.64 11.26
CA ALA A 65 0.75 -2.42 12.47
C ALA A 65 2.02 -3.07 13.03
N LYS A 66 2.83 -3.72 12.18
CA LYS A 66 4.08 -4.36 12.57
C LYS A 66 5.10 -3.36 13.14
N ARG A 67 5.25 -2.17 12.56
CA ARG A 67 6.28 -1.21 12.97
C ARG A 67 5.93 -0.43 14.24
N TYR A 68 4.66 -0.07 14.38
CA TYR A 68 4.24 0.89 15.40
C TYR A 68 3.37 0.28 16.50
N PHE A 69 2.90 -0.96 16.31
CA PHE A 69 1.93 -1.59 17.21
C PHE A 69 2.24 -3.07 17.51
N ALA A 70 3.32 -3.65 16.97
CA ALA A 70 3.76 -4.97 17.41
C ALA A 70 4.51 -4.82 18.73
N GLU A 71 3.89 -5.32 19.81
CA GLU A 71 4.52 -5.53 21.13
C GLU A 71 5.50 -6.71 21.09
#